data_AF-A0A0S8DRT5-F1
#
_entry.id   AF-A0A0S8DRT5-F1
#
_cell.length_a   1.000
_cell.length_b   1.000
_cell.length_c   1.000
_cell.angle_alpha   90.00
_cell.angle_beta   90.00
_cell.angle_gamma   90.00
#
_symmetry.space_group_name_H-M   'P 1'
#
loop_
_entity.id
_entity.type
_entity.pdbx_description
1 polymer ?
#
loop_
_entity_poly.entity_id
_entity_poly.type
_entity_poly.pdbx_seq_one_letter_code
_entity_poly.pdbx_strand_id
1 'polypeptide(L)'
;GDWFVVDYTATNVGNCSVGFYEVVVESCPDCSPFAPPPVSAVLVNELVFSHVPTRDFIGDGRVDFLDFAALTSFMGATNCADLNWCEGTDLDTDGDVDDNDLLLFADYWLESTQ
;
A
#
# COMPACT_ATOMS: atom_id res chain seq x y z
N GLY A 1 4.59 14.49 -25.20
CA GLY A 1 4.72 13.15 -24.59
C GLY A 1 3.40 12.81 -23.98
N ASP A 2 2.93 11.59 -24.21
CA ASP A 2 1.65 11.10 -23.71
C ASP A 2 1.80 10.78 -22.23
N TRP A 3 1.57 11.78 -21.38
CA TRP A 3 1.56 11.61 -19.93
C TRP A 3 0.14 11.24 -19.50
N PHE A 4 0.05 10.41 -18.47
CA PHE A 4 -1.18 10.11 -17.76
C PHE A 4 -0.93 10.29 -16.27
N VAL A 5 -2.00 10.53 -15.52
CA VAL A 5 -1.97 10.59 -14.05
C VAL A 5 -2.66 9.35 -13.54
N VAL A 6 -2.01 8.65 -12.62
CA VAL A 6 -2.59 7.53 -11.89
C VAL A 6 -2.90 8.05 -10.50
N ASP A 7 -4.19 8.12 -10.18
CA ASP A 7 -4.67 8.29 -8.82
C ASP A 7 -5.01 6.91 -8.27
N TYR A 8 -4.50 6.58 -7.09
CA TYR A 8 -4.71 5.28 -6.48
C TYR A 8 -4.76 5.40 -4.96
N THR A 9 -5.53 4.50 -4.34
CA THR A 9 -5.62 4.40 -2.88
C THR A 9 -5.18 3.00 -2.48
N ALA A 10 -4.16 2.92 -1.62
CA ALA A 10 -3.75 1.65 -1.04
C ALA A 10 -4.84 1.13 -0.09
N THR A 11 -5.30 -0.10 -0.31
CA THR A 11 -6.30 -0.73 0.58
C THR A 11 -5.68 -1.68 1.60
N ASN A 12 -4.42 -2.09 1.38
CA ASN A 12 -3.69 -3.02 2.23
C ASN A 12 -2.19 -2.68 2.21
N VAL A 13 -1.48 -3.11 3.26
CA VAL A 13 -0.01 -3.10 3.34
C VAL A 13 0.57 -4.11 2.33
N GLY A 14 1.76 -3.82 1.82
CA GLY A 14 2.51 -4.67 0.91
C GLY A 14 2.64 -4.09 -0.50
N ASN A 15 3.08 -4.94 -1.42
CA ASN A 15 3.33 -4.54 -2.80
C ASN A 15 2.03 -4.52 -3.61
N CYS A 16 1.76 -3.40 -4.25
CA CYS A 16 0.67 -3.20 -5.19
C CYS A 16 1.24 -2.88 -6.57
N SER A 17 0.76 -3.57 -7.60
CA SER A 17 1.23 -3.41 -8.98
C SER A 17 0.12 -2.87 -9.89
N VAL A 18 0.40 -1.80 -10.63
CA VAL A 18 -0.47 -1.25 -11.68
C VAL A 18 0.14 -1.58 -13.03
N GLY A 19 -0.47 -2.52 -13.75
CA GLY A 19 -0.05 -2.93 -15.09
C GLY A 19 -0.70 -2.08 -16.19
N PHE A 20 0.11 -1.65 -17.15
CA PHE A 20 -0.33 -0.96 -18.36
C PHE A 20 -0.31 -1.94 -19.51
N TYR A 21 -1.44 -2.08 -20.20
CA TYR A 21 -1.60 -3.06 -21.26
C TYR A 21 -1.91 -2.37 -22.59
N GLU A 22 -1.24 -2.81 -23.64
CA GLU A 22 -1.63 -2.51 -25.01
C GLU A 22 -2.55 -3.63 -25.50
N VAL A 23 -3.73 -3.26 -26.01
CA VAL A 23 -4.68 -4.21 -26.59
C VAL A 23 -4.34 -4.39 -28.06
N VAL A 24 -3.94 -5.59 -28.42
CA VAL A 24 -3.58 -5.97 -29.79
C VAL A 24 -4.71 -6.81 -30.37
N VAL A 25 -5.20 -6.42 -31.54
CA VAL A 25 -6.15 -7.23 -32.32
C VAL A 25 -5.36 -8.30 -33.06
N GLU A 26 -5.65 -9.55 -32.77
CA GLU A 26 -4.97 -10.67 -33.40
C GLU A 26 -5.59 -11.00 -34.76
N SER A 27 -4.74 -11.31 -35.73
CA SER A 27 -5.20 -11.81 -37.01
C SER A 27 -5.70 -13.25 -36.84
N CYS A 28 -6.94 -13.51 -37.24
CA CYS A 28 -7.53 -14.83 -37.20
C CYS A 28 -8.09 -15.21 -38.56
N PRO A 29 -7.31 -15.92 -39.40
CA PRO A 29 -7.72 -16.31 -40.75
C PRO A 29 -8.92 -17.25 -40.76
N ASP A 30 -9.10 -18.04 -39.70
CA ASP A 30 -10.12 -19.08 -39.59
C ASP A 30 -11.34 -18.66 -38.74
N CYS A 31 -11.39 -17.40 -38.29
CA CYS A 31 -12.51 -16.89 -37.51
C CYS A 31 -13.71 -16.58 -38.41
N SER A 32 -14.91 -16.80 -37.88
CA SER A 32 -16.17 -16.39 -38.55
C SER A 32 -16.16 -14.87 -38.77
N PRO A 33 -16.56 -14.37 -39.96
CA PRO A 33 -16.64 -12.93 -40.24
C PRO A 33 -17.72 -12.21 -39.40
N PHE A 34 -18.57 -12.97 -38.72
CA PHE A 34 -19.58 -12.46 -37.80
C PHE A 34 -19.15 -12.57 -36.33
N ALA A 35 -17.99 -13.17 -36.04
CA ALA A 35 -17.43 -13.21 -34.70
C ALA A 35 -16.52 -11.99 -34.46
N PRO A 36 -16.48 -11.45 -33.23
CA PRO A 36 -15.51 -10.41 -32.88
C PRO A 36 -14.08 -10.97 -33.04
N PRO A 37 -13.13 -10.15 -33.51
CA PRO A 37 -11.74 -10.58 -33.66
C PRO A 37 -11.13 -10.90 -32.30
N PRO A 38 -10.21 -11.88 -32.22
CA PRO A 38 -9.48 -12.14 -30.99
C PRO A 38 -8.65 -10.93 -30.60
N VAL A 39 -8.58 -10.67 -29.30
CA VAL A 39 -7.80 -9.58 -28.71
C VAL A 39 -6.93 -10.13 -27.60
N SER A 40 -5.69 -9.67 -27.55
CA SER A 40 -4.73 -9.98 -26.49
C SER A 40 -4.24 -8.69 -25.84
N ALA A 41 -4.08 -8.73 -24.53
CA ALA A 41 -3.52 -7.62 -23.75
C ALA A 41 -2.04 -7.91 -23.47
N VAL A 42 -1.15 -7.06 -23.97
CA VAL A 42 0.30 -7.18 -23.75
C VAL A 42 0.71 -6.17 -22.68
N LEU A 43 1.32 -6.63 -21.59
CA LEU A 43 1.87 -5.75 -20.57
C LEU A 43 3.01 -4.94 -21.16
N VAL A 44 2.86 -3.63 -21.23
CA VAL A 44 3.86 -2.69 -21.76
C VAL A 44 4.64 -1.99 -20.66
N ASN A 45 4.05 -1.85 -19.48
CA ASN A 45 4.72 -1.25 -18.32
C ASN A 45 4.07 -1.71 -17.01
N GLU A 46 4.80 -1.63 -15.90
CA GLU A 46 4.30 -1.92 -14.55
C GLU A 46 4.83 -0.87 -13.58
N LEU A 47 3.94 -0.32 -12.76
CA LEU A 47 4.30 0.49 -11.60
C LEU A 47 4.11 -0.35 -10.34
N VAL A 48 5.14 -0.43 -9.51
CA VAL A 48 5.09 -1.14 -8.22
C VAL A 48 5.18 -0.13 -7.09
N PHE A 49 4.20 -0.18 -6.20
CA PHE A 49 4.10 0.63 -5.00
C PHE A 49 4.23 -0.29 -3.79
N SER A 50 5.11 0.05 -2.85
CA SER A 50 5.26 -0.68 -1.59
C SER A 50 4.62 0.12 -0.47
N HIS A 51 3.57 -0.41 0.13
CA HIS A 51 2.84 0.22 1.23
C HIS A 51 3.26 -0.40 2.57
N VAL A 52 3.45 0.46 3.57
CA VAL A 52 3.74 0.08 4.96
C VAL A 52 2.60 0.57 5.86
N PRO A 53 2.46 0.04 7.10
CA PRO A 53 1.51 0.57 8.05
C PRO A 53 1.70 2.08 8.27
N THR A 54 0.61 2.82 8.43
CA THR A 54 0.69 4.27 8.72
C THR A 54 1.34 4.53 10.08
N ARG A 55 2.00 5.67 10.22
CA ARG A 55 2.47 6.23 11.51
C ARG A 55 1.60 7.40 11.98
N ASP A 56 0.63 7.80 11.18
CA ASP A 56 -0.42 8.77 11.53
C ASP A 56 -1.55 7.99 12.21
N PHE A 57 -1.43 7.82 13.51
CA PHE A 57 -2.32 7.01 14.33
C PHE A 57 -3.62 7.76 14.67
N ILE A 58 -3.59 9.09 14.61
CA ILE A 58 -4.77 9.92 14.89
C ILE A 58 -5.52 10.37 13.63
N GLY A 59 -4.97 10.11 12.45
CA GLY A 59 -5.59 10.36 11.15
C GLY A 59 -5.66 11.83 10.76
N ASP A 60 -4.67 12.64 11.19
CA ASP A 60 -4.64 14.08 10.92
C ASP A 60 -3.79 14.48 9.69
N GLY A 61 -3.22 13.47 9.01
CA GLY A 61 -2.43 13.61 7.79
C GLY A 61 -0.95 13.90 8.05
N ARG A 62 -0.48 13.76 9.29
CA ARG A 62 0.91 14.06 9.69
C ARG A 62 1.40 13.00 10.66
N VAL A 63 2.71 12.82 10.70
CA VAL A 63 3.37 11.99 11.71
C VAL A 63 4.11 12.92 12.65
N ASP A 64 3.54 13.19 13.83
CA ASP A 64 4.11 14.14 14.78
C ASP A 64 4.00 13.71 16.25
N PHE A 65 4.17 14.66 17.16
CA PHE A 65 4.17 14.40 18.60
C PHE A 65 2.85 13.83 19.11
N LEU A 66 1.73 14.07 18.43
CA LEU A 66 0.45 13.47 18.79
C LEU A 66 0.43 11.97 18.46
N ASP A 67 1.00 11.57 17.33
CA ASP A 67 1.17 10.15 16.99
C ASP A 67 2.19 9.46 17.88
N PHE A 68 3.29 10.15 18.19
CA PHE A 68 4.25 9.65 19.18
C PHE A 68 3.59 9.44 20.56
N ALA A 69 2.68 10.33 20.97
CA ALA A 69 1.91 10.14 22.19
C ALA A 69 0.96 8.94 22.11
N ALA A 70 0.38 8.67 20.92
CA ALA A 70 -0.42 7.47 20.69
C ALA A 70 0.43 6.20 20.79
N LEU A 71 1.57 6.12 20.09
CA LEU A 71 2.52 5.00 20.17
C LEU A 71 2.97 4.73 21.61
N THR A 72 3.43 5.76 22.31
CA THR A 72 3.93 5.62 23.69
C THR A 72 2.86 5.23 24.69
N SER A 73 1.57 5.44 24.39
CA SER A 73 0.47 4.95 25.23
C SER A 73 0.33 3.42 25.22
N PHE A 74 0.89 2.75 24.22
CA PHE A 74 0.92 1.28 24.09
C PHE A 74 2.30 0.68 24.41
N MET A 75 3.34 1.46 24.68
CA MET A 75 4.68 0.95 25.00
C MET A 75 4.67 -0.09 26.12
N GLY A 76 5.29 -1.25 25.85
CA GLY A 76 5.31 -2.41 26.73
C GLY A 76 4.03 -3.26 26.71
N ALA A 77 3.07 -2.96 25.82
CA ALA A 77 1.97 -3.86 25.54
C ALA A 77 2.49 -5.15 24.91
N THR A 78 1.81 -6.26 25.21
CA THR A 78 2.16 -7.60 24.72
C THR A 78 0.90 -8.33 24.30
N ASN A 79 1.03 -9.35 23.46
CA ASN A 79 -0.09 -10.09 22.86
C ASN A 79 -1.02 -9.19 22.02
N CYS A 80 -0.45 -8.25 21.27
CA CYS A 80 -1.15 -7.27 20.45
C CYS A 80 -1.82 -7.88 19.20
N ALA A 81 -1.48 -9.12 18.81
CA ALA A 81 -2.01 -9.78 17.62
C ALA A 81 -3.56 -9.89 17.60
N ASP A 82 -4.18 -10.09 18.75
CA ASP A 82 -5.65 -10.18 18.87
C ASP A 82 -6.35 -8.81 18.97
N LEU A 83 -5.58 -7.73 19.14
CA LEU A 83 -6.05 -6.36 19.42
C LEU A 83 -5.74 -5.39 18.27
N ASN A 84 -5.88 -5.85 17.03
CA ASN A 84 -5.56 -5.04 15.85
C ASN A 84 -4.14 -4.46 15.91
N TRP A 85 -3.17 -5.28 16.36
CA TRP A 85 -1.77 -4.87 16.54
C TRP A 85 -1.63 -3.66 17.48
N CYS A 86 -2.38 -3.69 18.59
CA CYS A 86 -2.45 -2.62 19.57
C CYS A 86 -2.82 -1.27 18.92
N GLU A 87 -3.96 -1.25 18.23
CA GLU A 87 -4.43 -0.10 17.43
C GLU A 87 -3.42 0.32 16.33
N GLY A 88 -2.68 -0.66 15.80
CA GLY A 88 -1.66 -0.46 14.77
C GLY A 88 -0.34 0.13 15.27
N THR A 89 -0.10 0.17 16.59
CA THR A 89 1.16 0.67 17.16
C THR A 89 2.26 -0.37 17.26
N ASP A 90 1.91 -1.66 17.19
CA ASP A 90 2.82 -2.78 16.89
C ASP A 90 3.03 -2.81 15.37
N LEU A 91 4.09 -2.12 14.94
CA LEU A 91 4.40 -1.77 13.55
C LEU A 91 5.16 -2.86 12.81
N ASP A 92 5.95 -3.69 13.51
CA ASP A 92 6.58 -4.87 12.92
C ASP A 92 5.73 -6.15 13.06
N THR A 93 4.60 -6.06 13.75
CA THR A 93 3.60 -7.12 13.93
C THR A 93 4.16 -8.35 14.66
N ASP A 94 5.09 -8.15 15.58
CA ASP A 94 5.70 -9.23 16.37
C ASP A 94 4.88 -9.61 17.62
N GLY A 95 3.86 -8.81 17.95
CA GLY A 95 2.93 -9.03 19.04
C GLY A 95 3.22 -8.19 20.29
N ASP A 96 4.32 -7.46 20.33
CA ASP A 96 4.70 -6.56 21.41
C ASP A 96 4.81 -5.12 20.88
N VAL A 97 4.69 -4.11 21.75
CA VAL A 97 4.96 -2.71 21.38
C VAL A 97 6.21 -2.26 22.11
N ASP A 98 7.33 -2.18 21.40
CA ASP A 98 8.65 -1.96 21.97
C ASP A 98 9.54 -0.97 21.20
N ASP A 99 10.83 -0.94 21.53
CA ASP A 99 11.77 -0.01 20.91
C ASP A 99 11.92 -0.24 19.38
N ASN A 100 11.62 -1.44 18.85
CA ASN A 100 11.62 -1.72 17.42
C ASN A 100 10.51 -0.96 16.70
N ASP A 101 9.32 -0.87 17.30
CA ASP A 101 8.22 -0.06 16.77
C ASP A 101 8.56 1.42 16.80
N LEU A 102 9.24 1.88 17.85
CA LEU A 102 9.71 3.26 17.92
C LEU A 102 10.73 3.58 16.82
N LEU A 103 11.64 2.65 16.50
CA LEU A 103 12.58 2.82 15.38
C LEU A 103 11.82 2.91 14.05
N LEU A 104 10.86 2.02 13.85
CA LEU A 104 9.99 1.99 12.68
C LEU A 104 9.12 3.24 12.55
N PHE A 105 8.70 3.84 13.67
CA PHE A 105 7.99 5.10 13.70
C PHE A 105 8.89 6.27 13.24
N ALA A 106 10.13 6.29 13.75
CA ALA A 106 11.09 7.37 13.50
C ALA A 106 11.49 7.50 12.02
N ASP A 107 11.43 6.42 11.24
CA ASP A 107 11.70 6.43 9.79
C ASP A 107 10.77 7.40 9.02
N TYR A 108 9.60 7.71 9.58
CA TYR A 108 8.57 8.56 8.97
C TYR A 108 8.28 9.83 9.79
N TRP A 109 9.17 10.19 10.73
CA TRP A 109 8.98 11.35 11.60
C TRP A 109 8.83 12.66 10.79
N LEU A 110 7.76 13.41 11.06
CA LEU A 110 7.38 14.66 10.36
C LEU A 110 7.03 14.49 8.88
N GLU A 111 6.79 13.26 8.42
CA GLU A 111 6.17 13.05 7.11
C GLU A 111 4.68 13.42 7.10
N SER A 112 4.13 13.59 5.90
CA SER A 112 2.70 13.78 5.69
C SER A 112 2.11 12.54 5.04
N THR A 113 0.98 12.08 5.58
CA THR A 113 0.20 10.95 5.08
C THR A 113 -0.96 11.52 4.26
N GLN A 114 -1.01 11.21 2.96
CA GLN A 114 -2.09 11.61 2.04
C GLN A 114 -2.84 10.39 1.55
#